data_AF-A0A945YF43-F1
#
_entry.id   AF-A0A945YF43-F1
#
_cell.length_a   1.000
_cell.length_b   1.000
_cell.length_c   1.000
_cell.angle_alpha   90.00
_cell.angle_beta   90.00
_cell.angle_gamma   90.00
#
_symmetry.space_group_name_H-M   'P 1'
#
loop_
_entity.id
_entity.type
_entity.pdbx_description
1 polymer ?
#
loop_
_entity_poly.entity_id
_entity_poly.type
_entity_poly.pdbx_seq_one_letter_code
_entity_poly.pdbx_strand_id
1 'polypeptide(L)'
;MIGPFASAQRKMRQHANNWLELADKVEHFRRDILPPDELNELRREKEGLRALVTKKAEASDLKLGIENLEGVLRKTGGTFYPKSTMIEYIEFFLVAAIVILGIRAFFFQPFKIPTNSMWPSYNGMIGEVFVEPEDEPSSAAKGLRFLTQLAKSHRIDAPIAGEVRIPVIRSYSSQKGEIRDYLKPP
;
A
#
# COMPACT_ATOMS: atom_id res chain seq x y z
N MET A 1 0.43 -26.53 -11.53
CA MET A 1 0.25 -27.40 -10.34
C MET A 1 1.59 -28.01 -9.96
N ILE A 2 2.07 -27.69 -8.76
CA ILE A 2 3.36 -28.14 -8.21
C ILE A 2 3.09 -29.48 -7.51
N GLY A 3 3.62 -30.57 -8.06
CA GLY A 3 3.70 -31.85 -7.36
C GLY A 3 5.10 -31.99 -6.74
N PRO A 4 5.24 -32.47 -5.49
CA PRO A 4 6.53 -32.57 -4.81
C PRO A 4 7.53 -33.57 -5.44
N PHE A 5 7.17 -34.23 -6.55
CA PHE A 5 7.96 -35.30 -7.19
C PHE A 5 8.39 -35.00 -8.65
N ALA A 6 8.48 -33.74 -9.05
CA ALA A 6 9.04 -33.40 -10.37
C ALA A 6 10.55 -33.72 -10.42
N SER A 7 10.98 -34.52 -11.39
CA SER A 7 12.39 -34.83 -11.63
C SER A 7 13.22 -33.55 -11.81
N ALA A 8 14.50 -33.58 -11.42
CA ALA A 8 15.41 -32.44 -11.57
C ALA A 8 15.41 -31.90 -13.02
N GLN A 9 15.31 -32.80 -14.00
CA GLN A 9 15.16 -32.49 -15.41
C GLN A 9 13.91 -31.66 -15.73
N ARG A 10 12.77 -32.02 -15.15
CA ARG A 10 11.50 -31.30 -15.33
C ARG A 10 11.56 -29.91 -14.69
N LYS A 11 12.17 -29.80 -13.51
CA LYS A 11 12.40 -28.50 -12.84
C LYS A 11 13.30 -27.59 -13.68
N MET A 12 14.37 -28.15 -14.26
CA MET A 12 15.28 -27.38 -15.11
C MET A 12 14.60 -26.86 -16.39
N ARG A 13 13.76 -27.69 -17.03
CA ARG A 13 12.96 -27.23 -18.19
C ARG A 13 11.96 -26.15 -17.84
N GLN A 14 11.31 -26.25 -16.67
CA GLN A 14 10.43 -25.18 -16.18
C GLN A 14 11.21 -23.89 -15.91
N HIS A 15 12.39 -24.00 -15.30
CA HIS A 15 13.27 -22.87 -15.08
C HIS A 15 13.66 -22.20 -16.41
N ALA A 16 14.08 -22.98 -17.41
CA ALA A 16 14.37 -22.49 -18.75
C ALA A 16 13.17 -21.78 -19.41
N ASN A 17 11.94 -22.30 -19.25
CA ASN A 17 10.74 -21.62 -19.73
C ASN A 17 10.50 -20.27 -19.07
N ASN A 18 10.70 -20.16 -17.75
CA ASN A 18 10.56 -18.88 -17.05
C ASN A 18 11.57 -17.84 -17.57
N TRP A 19 12.79 -18.27 -17.89
CA TRP A 19 13.80 -17.41 -18.52
C TRP A 19 13.42 -16.99 -19.94
N LEU A 20 12.83 -17.88 -20.73
CA LEU A 20 12.29 -17.54 -22.05
C LEU A 20 11.14 -16.53 -21.95
N GLU A 21 10.24 -16.69 -20.98
CA GLU A 21 9.15 -15.72 -20.73
C GLU A 21 9.70 -14.34 -20.34
N LEU A 22 10.75 -14.30 -19.50
CA LEU A 22 11.42 -13.04 -19.16
C LEU A 22 12.08 -12.41 -20.38
N ALA A 23 12.76 -13.19 -21.22
CA ALA A 23 13.38 -12.69 -22.46
C ALA A 23 12.34 -12.20 -23.47
N ASP A 24 11.23 -12.92 -23.64
CA ASP A 24 10.10 -12.47 -24.46
C ASP A 24 9.53 -11.16 -23.91
N LYS A 25 9.41 -11.01 -22.58
CA LYS A 25 8.99 -9.74 -21.98
C LYS A 25 9.97 -8.62 -22.33
N VAL A 26 11.26 -8.81 -22.08
CA VAL A 26 12.28 -7.80 -22.40
C VAL A 26 12.23 -7.39 -23.86
N GLU A 27 12.14 -8.35 -24.79
CA GLU A 27 12.00 -8.04 -26.22
C GLU A 27 10.74 -7.23 -26.51
N HIS A 28 9.56 -7.69 -26.10
CA HIS A 28 8.30 -7.01 -26.44
C HIS A 28 8.23 -5.58 -25.89
N PHE A 29 8.77 -5.35 -24.70
CA PHE A 29 8.71 -4.05 -24.03
C PHE A 29 9.90 -3.13 -24.33
N ARG A 30 10.99 -3.62 -24.95
CA ARG A 30 12.20 -2.81 -25.20
C ARG A 30 12.76 -2.87 -26.61
N ARG A 31 12.20 -3.67 -27.53
CA ARG A 31 12.71 -3.81 -28.91
C ARG A 31 12.84 -2.51 -29.69
N ASP A 32 12.07 -1.49 -29.33
CA ASP A 32 12.05 -0.16 -29.93
C ASP A 32 13.18 0.75 -29.44
N ILE A 33 13.70 0.49 -28.25
CA ILE A 33 14.80 1.26 -27.63
C ILE A 33 16.14 0.53 -27.63
N LEU A 34 16.16 -0.77 -27.96
CA LEU A 34 17.39 -1.57 -27.99
C LEU A 34 18.15 -1.37 -29.32
N PRO A 35 19.49 -1.28 -29.28
CA PRO A 35 20.31 -1.32 -30.49
C PRO A 35 20.03 -2.57 -31.32
N PRO A 36 20.04 -2.49 -32.67
CA PRO A 36 19.75 -3.64 -33.53
C PRO A 36 20.65 -4.86 -33.25
N ASP A 37 21.93 -4.62 -32.95
CA ASP A 37 22.90 -5.67 -32.66
C ASP A 37 22.57 -6.43 -31.36
N GLU A 38 22.23 -5.69 -30.30
CA GLU A 38 21.83 -6.28 -29.01
C GLU A 38 20.50 -7.02 -29.10
N LEU A 39 19.54 -6.51 -29.89
CA LEU A 39 18.27 -7.17 -30.13
C LEU A 39 18.45 -8.49 -30.88
N ASN A 40 19.35 -8.52 -31.88
CA ASN A 40 19.66 -9.73 -32.63
C ASN A 40 20.39 -10.75 -31.75
N GLU A 41 21.31 -10.31 -30.88
CA GLU A 41 21.97 -11.16 -29.89
C GLU A 41 20.95 -11.79 -28.92
N LEU A 42 20.02 -10.99 -28.38
CA LEU A 42 18.95 -11.48 -27.50
C LEU A 42 18.08 -12.53 -28.20
N ARG A 43 17.67 -12.27 -29.44
CA ARG A 43 16.87 -13.22 -30.22
C ARG A 43 17.60 -14.54 -30.47
N ARG A 44 18.89 -14.46 -30.82
CA ARG A 44 19.73 -15.65 -31.06
C ARG A 44 19.81 -16.55 -29.82
N GLU A 45 20.16 -15.99 -28.67
CA GLU A 45 20.27 -16.78 -27.42
C GLU A 45 18.91 -17.31 -26.97
N LYS A 46 17.85 -16.51 -27.14
CA LYS A 46 16.46 -16.93 -26.85
C LYS A 46 16.03 -18.10 -27.72
N GLU A 47 16.27 -18.05 -29.04
CA GLU A 47 15.96 -19.15 -29.95
C GLU A 47 16.80 -20.39 -29.65
N GLY A 48 18.08 -20.21 -29.30
CA GLY A 48 18.96 -21.28 -28.85
C GLY A 48 18.40 -22.02 -27.63
N LEU A 49 18.00 -21.29 -26.58
CA LEU A 49 17.40 -21.88 -25.39
C LEU A 49 16.04 -22.54 -25.70
N ARG A 50 15.21 -21.92 -26.54
CA ARG A 50 13.92 -22.49 -26.96
C ARG A 50 14.09 -23.82 -27.70
N ALA A 51 15.12 -23.93 -28.55
CA ALA A 51 15.46 -25.16 -29.24
C ALA A 51 15.89 -26.26 -28.26
N LEU A 52 16.70 -25.94 -27.24
CA LEU A 52 17.12 -26.89 -26.20
C LEU A 52 15.94 -27.41 -25.38
N VAL A 53 15.02 -26.52 -24.99
CA VAL A 53 13.78 -26.90 -24.29
C VAL A 53 12.92 -27.82 -25.14
N THR A 54 12.73 -27.48 -26.41
CA THR A 54 11.90 -28.25 -27.36
C THR A 54 12.49 -29.64 -27.61
N LYS A 55 13.81 -29.73 -27.79
CA LYS A 55 14.54 -31.00 -27.94
C LYS A 55 14.64 -31.81 -26.66
N LYS A 56 14.11 -31.31 -25.53
CA LYS A 56 14.19 -31.97 -24.23
C LYS A 56 15.64 -32.27 -23.82
N ALA A 57 16.58 -31.37 -24.15
CA ALA A 57 18.00 -31.50 -23.85
C ALA A 57 18.28 -31.78 -22.37
N GLU A 58 19.50 -32.21 -22.07
CA GLU A 58 19.97 -32.53 -20.72
C GLU A 58 20.01 -31.29 -19.81
N ALA A 59 19.97 -31.49 -18.49
CA ALA A 59 19.94 -30.37 -17.55
C ALA A 59 21.19 -29.48 -17.63
N SER A 60 22.35 -30.06 -17.97
CA SER A 60 23.59 -29.32 -18.18
C SER A 60 23.48 -28.32 -19.33
N ASP A 61 22.92 -28.76 -20.47
CA ASP A 61 22.82 -27.95 -21.68
C ASP A 61 21.79 -26.84 -21.49
N LEU A 62 20.68 -27.14 -20.81
CA LEU A 62 19.70 -26.14 -20.42
C LEU A 62 20.30 -25.10 -19.48
N LYS A 63 21.11 -25.52 -18.50
CA LYS A 63 21.77 -24.60 -17.58
C LYS A 63 22.73 -23.66 -18.32
N LEU A 64 23.54 -24.20 -19.23
CA LEU A 64 24.46 -23.40 -20.03
C LEU A 64 23.70 -22.40 -20.93
N GLY A 65 22.61 -22.85 -21.56
CA GLY A 65 21.75 -21.97 -22.37
C GLY A 65 21.10 -20.85 -21.55
N ILE A 66 20.73 -21.13 -20.29
CA ILE A 66 20.21 -20.13 -19.35
C ILE A 66 21.30 -19.12 -18.99
N GLU A 67 22.52 -19.56 -18.66
CA GLU A 67 23.64 -18.68 -18.31
C GLU A 67 24.01 -17.73 -19.48
N ASN A 68 24.01 -18.24 -20.72
CA ASN A 68 24.23 -17.42 -21.92
C ASN A 68 23.13 -16.36 -22.08
N LEU A 69 21.86 -16.77 -21.98
CA LEU A 69 20.72 -15.85 -22.09
C LEU A 69 20.72 -14.81 -20.95
N GLU A 70 21.05 -15.23 -19.73
CA GLU A 70 21.19 -14.33 -18.58
C GLU A 70 22.26 -13.26 -18.83
N GLY A 71 23.40 -13.66 -19.40
CA GLY A 71 24.47 -12.72 -19.77
C GLY A 71 24.00 -11.60 -20.71
N VAL A 72 23.14 -11.92 -21.69
CA VAL A 72 22.54 -10.94 -22.60
C VAL A 72 21.45 -10.13 -21.89
N LEU A 73 20.61 -10.77 -21.06
CA LEU A 73 19.55 -10.09 -20.30
C LEU A 73 20.10 -9.10 -19.27
N ARG A 74 21.29 -9.32 -18.71
CA ARG A 74 21.94 -8.34 -17.82
C ARG A 74 22.24 -7.02 -18.52
N LYS A 75 22.52 -7.07 -19.83
CA LYS A 75 22.80 -5.89 -20.66
C LYS A 75 21.49 -5.28 -21.19
N THR A 76 20.60 -6.13 -21.69
CA THR A 76 19.37 -5.73 -22.42
C THR A 76 18.13 -5.64 -21.54
N GLY A 77 18.18 -6.01 -20.26
CA GLY A 77 17.02 -6.18 -19.38
C GLY A 77 16.49 -4.90 -18.74
N GLY A 78 17.37 -3.95 -18.39
CA GLY A 78 17.00 -2.61 -17.90
C GLY A 78 16.07 -2.65 -16.70
N THR A 79 14.85 -2.09 -16.82
CA THR A 79 13.87 -2.06 -15.73
C THR A 79 13.26 -3.43 -15.41
N PHE A 80 13.38 -4.39 -16.32
CA PHE A 80 12.81 -5.73 -16.14
C PHE A 80 13.81 -6.72 -15.55
N TYR A 81 15.11 -6.54 -15.80
CA TYR A 81 16.16 -7.41 -15.29
C TYR A 81 17.54 -6.72 -15.27
N PRO A 82 18.38 -6.92 -14.24
CA PRO A 82 18.08 -7.62 -12.98
C PRO A 82 17.16 -6.78 -12.08
N LYS A 83 16.08 -7.38 -11.55
CA LYS A 83 15.31 -6.73 -10.50
C LYS A 83 16.11 -6.73 -9.21
N SER A 84 16.15 -5.58 -8.53
CA SER A 84 16.70 -5.50 -7.18
C SER A 84 15.77 -6.21 -6.21
N THR A 85 16.32 -7.09 -5.37
CA THR A 85 15.58 -7.78 -4.30
C THR A 85 14.88 -6.80 -3.35
N MET A 86 15.42 -5.57 -3.20
CA MET A 86 14.77 -4.52 -2.41
C MET A 86 13.43 -4.09 -3.01
N ILE A 87 13.35 -3.96 -4.34
CA ILE A 87 12.11 -3.57 -5.03
C ILE A 87 11.05 -4.66 -4.86
N GLU A 88 11.45 -5.93 -4.95
CA GLU A 88 10.55 -7.07 -4.74
C GLU A 88 9.97 -7.08 -3.31
N TYR A 89 10.79 -6.81 -2.30
CA TYR A 89 10.29 -6.70 -0.92
C TYR A 89 9.34 -5.53 -0.74
N ILE A 90 9.65 -4.36 -1.30
CA ILE A 90 8.76 -3.20 -1.21
C ILE A 90 7.41 -3.49 -1.88
N GLU A 91 7.42 -4.09 -3.08
CA GLU A 91 6.20 -4.49 -3.79
C GLU A 91 5.36 -5.47 -2.97
N PHE A 92 6.00 -6.49 -2.38
CA PHE A 92 5.35 -7.45 -1.50
C PHE A 92 4.75 -6.80 -0.25
N PHE A 93 5.52 -5.97 0.47
CA PHE A 93 5.05 -5.29 1.68
C PHE A 93 3.90 -4.32 1.39
N LEU A 94 3.95 -3.60 0.26
CA LEU A 94 2.88 -2.70 -0.15
C LEU A 94 1.57 -3.46 -0.37
N VAL A 95 1.61 -4.57 -1.11
CA VAL A 95 0.42 -5.41 -1.35
C VAL A 95 -0.11 -5.99 -0.03
N ALA A 96 0.79 -6.51 0.82
CA ALA A 96 0.41 -7.03 2.13
C ALA A 96 -0.24 -5.94 3.02
N ALA A 97 0.31 -4.73 3.03
CA ALA A 97 -0.23 -3.61 3.79
C ALA A 97 -1.64 -3.22 3.31
N ILE A 98 -1.88 -3.14 2.00
CA ILE A 98 -3.20 -2.85 1.43
C ILE A 98 -4.23 -3.91 1.84
N VAL A 99 -3.86 -5.19 1.77
CA VAL A 99 -4.74 -6.30 2.19
C VAL A 99 -5.06 -6.20 3.69
N ILE A 100 -4.06 -5.99 4.54
CA ILE A 100 -4.24 -5.85 5.99
C ILE A 100 -5.14 -4.65 6.32
N LEU A 101 -4.88 -3.49 5.71
CA LEU A 101 -5.68 -2.28 5.90
C LEU A 101 -7.11 -2.47 5.41
N GLY A 102 -7.31 -3.14 4.27
CA GLY A 102 -8.63 -3.48 3.74
C GLY A 102 -9.41 -4.38 4.70
N ILE A 103 -8.81 -5.49 5.13
CA ILE A 103 -9.45 -6.40 6.09
C ILE A 103 -9.81 -5.65 7.38
N ARG A 104 -8.89 -4.82 7.90
CA ARG A 104 -9.14 -3.99 9.07
C ARG A 104 -10.32 -3.03 8.87
N ALA A 105 -10.33 -2.30 7.76
CA ALA A 105 -11.36 -1.31 7.46
C ALA A 105 -12.75 -1.93 7.21
N PHE A 106 -12.82 -3.12 6.63
CA PHE A 106 -14.11 -3.73 6.30
C PHE A 106 -14.65 -4.68 7.39
N PHE A 107 -13.79 -5.34 8.16
CA PHE A 107 -14.22 -6.36 9.13
C PHE A 107 -14.06 -5.96 10.60
N PHE A 108 -13.04 -5.17 10.94
CA PHE A 108 -12.74 -4.81 12.33
C PHE A 108 -13.14 -3.38 12.70
N GLN A 109 -13.24 -2.50 11.71
CA GLN A 109 -13.77 -1.14 11.86
C GLN A 109 -14.82 -0.88 10.77
N PRO A 110 -15.94 -1.63 10.73
CA PRO A 110 -16.97 -1.39 9.73
C PRO A 110 -17.39 0.07 9.82
N PHE A 111 -17.23 0.81 8.72
CA PHE A 111 -17.79 2.14 8.56
C PHE A 111 -19.26 2.06 8.98
N LYS A 112 -19.58 2.57 10.17
CA LYS A 112 -20.95 2.67 10.64
C LYS A 112 -21.68 3.53 9.62
N ILE A 113 -22.48 2.90 8.77
CA ILE A 113 -23.35 3.64 7.87
C ILE A 113 -24.25 4.51 8.77
N PRO A 114 -24.24 5.84 8.56
CA PRO A 114 -24.89 6.79 9.42
C PRO A 114 -26.39 6.68 9.16
N THR A 115 -27.14 6.15 10.11
CA THR A 115 -28.56 6.49 10.15
C THR A 115 -28.63 8.00 10.35
N ASN A 116 -29.26 8.66 9.37
CA ASN A 116 -29.43 10.09 9.09
C ASN A 116 -30.07 10.92 10.23
N SER A 117 -29.60 10.73 11.45
CA SER A 117 -30.10 11.30 12.72
C SER A 117 -28.99 11.75 13.66
N MET A 118 -27.73 11.42 13.35
CA MET A 118 -26.59 11.88 14.13
C MET A 118 -26.27 13.31 13.71
N TRP A 119 -26.70 14.25 14.55
CA TRP A 119 -26.23 15.64 14.59
C TRP A 119 -24.72 15.73 14.34
N PRO A 120 -24.22 16.84 13.77
CA PRO A 120 -22.95 16.89 13.06
C PRO A 120 -21.77 16.80 14.03
N SER A 121 -21.42 15.59 14.45
CA SER A 121 -20.10 15.29 14.96
C SER A 121 -19.37 14.51 13.88
N TYR A 122 -18.30 15.11 13.36
CA TYR A 122 -17.34 14.40 12.53
C TYR A 122 -16.94 13.12 13.28
N ASN A 123 -17.34 11.97 12.74
CA ASN A 123 -17.08 10.67 13.33
C ASN A 123 -15.55 10.49 13.41
N GLY A 124 -14.97 10.75 14.59
CA GLY A 124 -13.52 10.84 14.79
C GLY A 124 -13.06 11.99 15.70
N MET A 125 -13.89 13.02 15.89
CA MET A 125 -13.64 14.08 16.88
C MET A 125 -14.42 13.76 18.16
N ILE A 126 -13.78 13.02 19.07
CA ILE A 126 -14.31 12.77 20.41
C ILE A 126 -13.82 13.92 21.30
N GLY A 127 -14.74 14.80 21.70
CA GLY A 127 -14.46 15.85 22.67
C GLY A 127 -14.62 15.31 24.08
N GLU A 128 -13.54 15.27 24.84
CA GLU A 128 -13.54 14.99 26.28
C GLU A 128 -13.22 16.30 27.00
N VAL A 129 -14.01 16.65 28.01
CA VAL A 129 -13.81 17.87 28.81
C VAL A 129 -13.14 17.45 30.12
N PHE A 130 -11.96 18.00 30.38
CA PHE A 130 -11.20 17.78 31.60
C PHE A 130 -11.25 19.05 32.46
N VAL A 131 -11.61 18.91 33.73
CA VAL A 131 -11.68 20.03 34.68
C VAL A 131 -10.30 20.27 35.29
N GLU A 132 -9.58 19.19 35.60
CA GLU A 132 -8.24 19.23 36.16
C GLU A 132 -7.20 18.73 35.13
N PRO A 133 -6.00 19.33 35.06
CA PRO A 133 -4.96 18.88 34.14
C PRO A 133 -4.49 17.43 34.37
N GLU A 134 -4.70 16.90 35.58
CA GLU A 134 -4.30 15.54 35.97
C GLU A 134 -5.17 14.46 35.31
N ASP A 135 -6.40 14.81 34.91
CA ASP A 135 -7.33 13.92 34.21
C ASP A 135 -7.00 13.80 32.70
N GLU A 136 -6.10 14.64 32.18
CA GLU A 136 -5.71 14.56 30.78
C GLU A 136 -4.95 13.25 30.48
N PRO A 137 -5.20 12.64 29.29
CA PRO A 137 -4.44 11.47 28.89
C PRO A 137 -2.95 11.79 28.79
N SER A 138 -2.13 10.97 29.44
CA SER A 138 -0.68 11.08 29.44
C SER A 138 -0.10 11.02 28.03
N SER A 139 1.11 11.53 27.84
CA SER A 139 1.82 11.47 26.55
C SER A 139 1.99 10.02 26.04
N ALA A 140 2.18 9.06 26.95
CA ALA A 140 2.22 7.64 26.62
C ALA A 140 0.87 7.12 26.13
N ALA A 141 -0.23 7.48 26.80
CA ALA A 141 -1.58 7.11 26.37
C ALA A 141 -1.93 7.74 25.00
N LYS A 142 -1.55 9.00 24.77
CA LYS A 142 -1.68 9.68 23.47
C LYS A 142 -0.86 8.96 22.38
N GLY A 143 0.37 8.55 22.69
CA GLY A 143 1.23 7.78 21.78
C GLY A 143 0.65 6.41 21.42
N LEU A 144 0.12 5.68 22.40
CA LEU A 144 -0.56 4.40 22.17
C LEU A 144 -1.81 4.57 21.30
N ARG A 145 -2.62 5.60 21.56
CA ARG A 145 -3.78 5.94 20.71
C ARG A 145 -3.36 6.27 19.28
N PHE A 146 -2.26 6.99 19.08
CA PHE A 146 -1.73 7.25 17.73
C PHE A 146 -1.28 5.96 17.02
N LEU A 147 -0.50 5.10 17.69
CA LEU A 147 -0.02 3.85 17.09
C LEU A 147 -1.15 2.88 16.73
N THR A 148 -2.19 2.84 17.56
CA THR A 148 -3.28 1.88 17.39
C THR A 148 -4.42 2.41 16.52
N GLN A 149 -4.71 3.71 16.58
CA GLN A 149 -5.89 4.32 15.95
C GLN A 149 -5.54 5.47 14.98
N LEU A 150 -4.27 5.85 14.86
CA LEU A 150 -3.82 7.05 14.12
C LEU A 150 -4.52 8.33 14.60
N ALA A 151 -4.96 8.36 15.85
CA ALA A 151 -5.67 9.49 16.44
C ALA A 151 -4.69 10.62 16.78
N LYS A 152 -5.03 11.85 16.37
CA LYS A 152 -4.30 13.07 16.74
C LYS A 152 -5.09 13.82 17.83
N SER A 153 -4.48 14.01 19.00
CA SER A 153 -5.09 14.79 20.07
C SER A 153 -4.93 16.29 19.80
N HIS A 154 -6.01 17.04 20.01
CA HIS A 154 -6.01 18.50 19.97
C HIS A 154 -6.51 19.02 21.32
N ARG A 155 -5.79 20.00 21.89
CA ARG A 155 -6.12 20.61 23.18
C ARG A 155 -6.56 22.04 22.95
N ILE A 156 -7.68 22.40 23.57
CA ILE A 156 -8.21 23.76 23.58
C ILE A 156 -8.45 24.09 25.05
N ASP A 157 -7.71 25.06 25.57
CA ASP A 157 -7.91 25.57 26.92
C ASP A 157 -8.95 26.69 26.90
N ALA A 158 -9.88 26.67 27.86
CA ALA A 158 -10.85 27.73 27.98
C ALA A 158 -10.16 29.03 28.47
N PRO A 159 -10.36 30.19 27.80
CA PRO A 159 -9.69 31.43 28.17
C PRO A 159 -10.16 31.99 29.52
N ILE A 160 -11.38 31.64 29.95
CA ILE A 160 -12.00 32.09 31.19
C ILE A 160 -12.71 30.90 31.84
N ALA A 161 -12.47 30.69 33.14
CA ALA A 161 -13.18 29.72 33.94
C ALA A 161 -14.45 30.33 34.55
N GLY A 162 -15.56 29.60 34.53
CA GLY A 162 -16.82 30.05 35.11
C GLY A 162 -18.01 29.16 34.74
N GLU A 163 -19.14 29.36 35.43
CA GLU A 163 -20.38 28.68 35.08
C GLU A 163 -20.91 29.15 33.72
N VAL A 164 -20.89 28.27 32.73
CA VAL A 164 -21.56 28.50 31.46
C VAL A 164 -23.04 28.18 31.63
N ARG A 165 -23.88 29.21 31.69
CA ARG A 165 -25.33 29.06 31.71
C ARG A 165 -25.86 29.24 30.29
N ILE A 166 -26.45 28.19 29.73
CA ILE A 166 -27.14 28.28 28.44
C ILE A 166 -28.54 28.85 28.72
N PRO A 167 -28.87 30.07 28.27
CA PRO A 167 -30.21 30.60 28.44
C PRO A 167 -31.17 29.77 27.58
N VAL A 168 -31.98 28.94 28.23
CA VAL A 168 -33.08 28.26 27.55
C VAL A 168 -34.17 29.30 27.33
N ILE A 169 -34.10 30.01 26.20
CA ILE A 169 -35.17 30.92 25.77
C ILE A 169 -36.37 30.05 25.37
N ARG A 170 -37.29 29.80 26.31
CA ARG A 170 -38.64 29.32 25.99
C ARG A 170 -39.43 30.52 25.47
N SER A 171 -39.29 30.84 24.19
CA SER A 171 -40.14 31.85 23.55
C SER A 171 -40.46 31.45 22.12
N TYR A 172 -41.66 30.92 21.93
CA TYR A 172 -42.40 31.15 20.68
C TYR A 172 -43.34 32.32 20.92
N SER A 173 -42.81 33.54 20.79
CA SER A 173 -43.58 34.69 20.36
C SER A 173 -42.71 35.52 19.44
N SER A 174 -42.88 35.27 18.15
CA SER A 174 -42.34 36.08 17.07
C SER A 174 -42.85 37.51 17.20
N GLN A 175 -42.01 38.43 17.66
CA GLN A 175 -41.95 39.80 17.13
C GLN A 175 -40.74 40.56 17.70
N LYS A 176 -39.98 41.15 16.77
CA LYS A 176 -38.78 42.00 16.93
C LYS A 176 -37.49 41.28 17.32
N GLY A 177 -36.77 40.85 16.28
CA GLY A 177 -35.38 40.44 16.36
C GLY A 177 -34.46 41.62 16.66
N GLU A 178 -33.83 41.57 17.82
CA GLU A 178 -32.47 42.06 18.02
C GLU A 178 -31.70 40.96 18.75
N ILE A 179 -30.76 40.32 18.04
CA ILE A 179 -29.80 39.40 18.64
C ILE A 179 -28.78 40.31 19.35
N ARG A 180 -28.86 40.40 20.68
CA ARG A 180 -27.87 41.13 21.48
C ARG A 180 -26.53 40.40 21.43
N ASP A 181 -25.49 41.13 21.05
CA ASP A 181 -24.09 40.72 21.13
C ASP A 181 -23.70 40.42 22.59
N TYR A 182 -23.42 39.15 22.90
CA TYR A 182 -22.99 38.71 24.23
C TYR A 182 -21.48 38.47 24.36
N LEU A 183 -20.68 38.91 23.38
CA LEU A 183 -19.23 38.78 23.43
C LEU A 183 -18.57 40.12 23.10
N LYS A 184 -18.61 41.04 24.07
CA LYS A 184 -17.59 42.10 24.17
C LYS A 184 -16.79 41.91 25.45
N PRO A 185 -15.48 41.65 25.37
CA PRO A 185 -14.60 41.73 26.53
C PRO A 185 -14.42 43.20 26.96
N PRO A 186 -14.07 43.46 28.23
CA PRO A 186 -13.77 44.81 28.74
C PRO A 186 -12.52 45.43 28.10
#